data_AF-A0A968TRV5-F1
#
_entry.id   AF-A0A968TRV5-F1
#
_cell.length_a   1.000
_cell.length_b   1.000
_cell.length_c   1.000
_cell.angle_alpha   90.00
_cell.angle_beta   90.00
_cell.angle_gamma   90.00
#
_symmetry.space_group_name_H-M   'P 1'
#
loop_
_entity.id
_entity.type
_entity.pdbx_description
1 polymer ?
#
loop_
_entity_poly.entity_id
_entity_poly.type
_entity_poly.pdbx_seq_one_letter_code
_entity_poly.pdbx_strand_id
1 'polypeptide(L)'
;MGQYRDIQTRILDVENELTERMLPYAHLVDELDKIPGIDKILAMGIIAEATTDMSSFPDERKFAAWAGVASGNNESAGKKKRSKCRHGNPH
;
A
#
# COMPACT_ATOMS: atom_id res chain seq x y z
N MET A 1 -8.82 -30.18 -13.20
CA MET A 1 -7.42 -29.87 -13.55
C MET A 1 -7.28 -28.71 -14.54
N GLY A 2 -8.16 -28.54 -15.55
CA GLY A 2 -8.11 -27.39 -16.49
C GLY A 2 -8.33 -26.03 -15.84
N GLN A 3 -9.41 -25.88 -15.07
CA GLN A 3 -9.76 -24.62 -14.39
C GLN A 3 -8.65 -24.03 -13.51
N TYR A 4 -7.89 -24.87 -12.79
CA TYR A 4 -6.77 -24.41 -11.96
C TYR A 4 -5.66 -23.80 -12.81
N ARG A 5 -5.32 -24.44 -13.94
CA ARG A 5 -4.32 -23.91 -14.88
C ARG A 5 -4.79 -22.62 -15.52
N ASP A 6 -6.06 -22.53 -15.91
CA ASP A 6 -6.62 -21.33 -16.53
C ASP A 6 -6.56 -20.12 -15.58
N ILE A 7 -6.83 -20.33 -14.28
CA ILE A 7 -6.70 -19.29 -13.26
C ILE A 7 -5.22 -18.90 -13.07
N GLN A 8 -4.30 -19.87 -13.03
CA GLN A 8 -2.87 -19.59 -12.89
C GLN A 8 -2.33 -18.76 -14.07
N THR A 9 -2.73 -19.09 -15.31
CA THR A 9 -2.34 -18.30 -16.49
C THR A 9 -2.85 -16.87 -16.38
N ARG A 10 -4.11 -16.68 -15.98
CA ARG A 10 -4.68 -15.34 -15.82
C ARG A 10 -4.01 -14.51 -14.73
N ILE A 11 -3.61 -15.14 -13.63
CA ILE A 11 -2.84 -14.46 -12.58
C ILE A 11 -1.52 -13.97 -13.16
N LEU A 12 -0.80 -14.84 -13.88
CA LEU A 12 0.49 -14.49 -14.48
C LEU A 12 0.37 -13.37 -15.51
N ASP A 13 -0.67 -13.38 -16.35
CA ASP A 13 -0.92 -12.33 -17.34
C ASP A 13 -1.09 -10.96 -16.66
N VAL A 14 -1.85 -10.92 -15.55
CA VAL A 14 -2.06 -9.70 -14.76
C VAL A 14 -0.78 -9.25 -14.05
N GLU A 15 0.00 -10.18 -13.50
CA GLU A 15 1.29 -9.88 -12.86
C GLU A 15 2.30 -9.29 -13.87
N ASN A 16 2.33 -9.80 -15.10
CA ASN A 16 3.17 -9.27 -16.17
C ASN A 16 2.75 -7.85 -16.57
N GLU A 17 1.44 -7.64 -16.78
CA GLU A 17 0.90 -6.32 -17.10
C GLU A 17 1.20 -5.30 -15.99
N LEU A 18 1.05 -5.70 -14.72
CA LEU A 18 1.38 -4.86 -13.57
C LEU A 18 2.86 -4.48 -13.58
N THR A 19 3.74 -5.45 -13.84
CA THR A 19 5.19 -5.22 -13.90
C THR A 19 5.56 -4.22 -15.00
N GLU A 20 4.98 -4.36 -16.20
CA GLU A 20 5.20 -3.42 -17.31
C GLU A 20 4.76 -2.00 -16.97
N ARG A 21 3.57 -1.85 -16.37
CA ARG A 21 3.05 -0.54 -15.94
C ARG A 21 3.88 0.09 -14.83
N MET A 22 4.54 -0.72 -14.01
CA MET A 22 5.35 -0.28 -12.88
C MET A 22 6.80 0.06 -13.26
N LEU A 23 7.24 -0.17 -14.50
CA LEU A 23 8.59 0.18 -14.97
C LEU A 23 9.02 1.62 -14.64
N PRO A 24 8.20 2.67 -14.81
CA PRO A 24 8.58 4.04 -14.44
C PRO A 24 8.85 4.21 -12.94
N TYR A 25 8.27 3.35 -12.11
CA TYR A 25 8.32 3.39 -10.65
C TYR A 25 9.17 2.26 -10.06
N ALA A 26 9.96 1.55 -10.87
CA ALA A 26 10.77 0.42 -10.42
C ALA A 26 11.67 0.78 -9.21
N HIS A 27 12.22 1.99 -9.19
CA HIS A 27 13.02 2.49 -8.07
C HIS A 27 12.21 2.57 -6.76
N LEU A 28 10.92 2.94 -6.80
CA LEU A 28 10.05 2.97 -5.62
C LEU A 28 9.69 1.56 -5.16
N VAL A 29 9.45 0.64 -6.11
CA VAL A 29 9.21 -0.78 -5.81
C VAL A 29 10.40 -1.38 -5.08
N ASP A 30 11.61 -1.14 -5.58
CA ASP A 30 12.85 -1.65 -4.97
C ASP A 30 13.12 -1.05 -3.58
N GLU A 31 12.74 0.20 -3.32
CA GLU A 31 12.84 0.78 -1.97
C GLU A 31 11.82 0.17 -0.99
N LEU A 32 10.59 -0.06 -1.44
CA LEU A 32 9.56 -0.68 -0.61
C LEU A 32 9.85 -2.15 -0.30
N ASP A 33 10.39 -2.91 -1.26
CA ASP A 33 10.76 -4.33 -1.11
C ASP A 33 11.89 -4.54 -0.06
N LYS A 34 12.63 -3.49 0.31
CA LYS A 34 13.60 -3.54 1.43
C LYS A 34 12.94 -3.57 2.80
N ILE A 35 11.67 -3.18 2.91
CA ILE A 35 10.94 -3.17 4.17
C ILE A 35 10.51 -4.60 4.50
N PRO A 36 10.93 -5.16 5.65
CA PRO A 36 10.55 -6.52 6.02
C PRO A 36 9.03 -6.71 6.04
N GLY A 37 8.54 -7.70 5.29
CA GLY A 37 7.10 -7.99 5.17
C GLY A 37 6.40 -7.28 4.01
N ILE A 38 7.13 -6.50 3.20
CA ILE A 38 6.64 -5.99 1.92
C ILE A 38 7.32 -6.76 0.80
N ASP A 39 6.53 -7.42 -0.05
CA ASP A 39 7.01 -8.00 -1.29
C ASP A 39 6.72 -7.06 -2.47
N LYS A 40 7.26 -7.38 -3.65
CA LYS A 40 7.09 -6.57 -4.86
C LYS A 40 5.63 -6.35 -5.27
N ILE A 41 4.77 -7.36 -5.12
CA ILE A 41 3.34 -7.24 -5.49
C ILE A 41 2.65 -6.26 -4.54
N LEU A 42 2.93 -6.38 -3.23
CA LEU A 42 2.42 -5.45 -2.23
C LEU A 42 2.98 -4.04 -2.43
N ALA A 43 4.27 -3.89 -2.75
CA ALA A 43 4.89 -2.61 -3.08
C ALA A 43 4.22 -1.94 -4.30
N MET A 44 3.95 -2.70 -5.35
CA MET A 44 3.21 -2.24 -6.53
C MET A 44 1.78 -1.83 -6.17
N GLY A 45 1.10 -2.59 -5.30
CA GLY A 45 -0.22 -2.23 -4.77
C GLY A 45 -0.20 -0.92 -3.98
N ILE A 46 0.80 -0.74 -3.10
CA ILE A 46 1.00 0.52 -2.37
C ILE A 46 1.19 1.68 -3.34
N ILE A 47 2.02 1.54 -4.37
CA ILE A 47 2.27 2.59 -5.36
C ILE A 47 1.02 2.90 -6.20
N ALA A 48 0.20 1.89 -6.50
CA ALA A 48 -1.05 2.07 -7.25
C ALA A 48 -2.14 2.79 -6.44
N GLU A 49 -2.19 2.57 -5.12
CA GLU A 49 -3.17 3.21 -4.23
C GLU A 49 -2.69 4.55 -3.66
N ALA A 50 -1.39 4.64 -3.38
CA ALA A 50 -0.76 5.86 -2.93
C ALA A 50 -0.50 6.80 -4.10
N THR A 51 -0.26 8.06 -3.77
CA THR A 51 0.36 8.98 -4.73
C THR A 51 1.83 8.59 -4.91
N THR A 52 2.34 8.67 -6.13
CA THR A 52 3.78 8.61 -6.42
C THR A 52 4.48 9.95 -6.13
N ASP A 53 3.69 11.01 -5.92
CA ASP A 53 4.16 12.34 -5.58
C ASP A 53 3.94 12.65 -4.09
N MET A 54 4.99 12.47 -3.30
CA MET A 54 4.99 12.77 -1.87
C MET A 54 4.89 14.26 -1.55
N SER A 55 5.03 15.18 -2.52
CA SER A 55 4.83 16.62 -2.29
C SER A 55 3.38 16.98 -1.91
N SER A 56 2.44 16.08 -2.21
CA SER A 56 1.05 16.17 -1.76
C SER A 56 0.90 16.03 -0.24
N PHE A 57 1.92 15.50 0.45
CA PHE A 57 1.95 15.35 1.90
C PHE A 57 2.98 16.30 2.54
N PRO A 58 2.57 17.12 3.53
CA PRO A 58 3.51 18.00 4.25
C PRO A 58 4.62 17.26 5.02
N ASP A 59 4.32 16.04 5.52
CA ASP A 59 5.24 15.21 6.29
C ASP A 59 4.82 13.72 6.26
N GLU A 60 5.73 12.84 6.68
CA GLU A 60 5.52 11.38 6.72
C GLU A 60 4.38 10.97 7.67
N ARG A 61 4.09 11.77 8.70
CA ARG A 61 3.01 11.50 9.65
C ARG A 61 1.65 11.76 9.01
N LYS A 62 1.54 12.74 8.11
CA LYS A 62 0.34 12.98 7.30
C LYS A 62 0.08 11.83 6.35
N PHE A 63 1.13 11.31 5.71
CA PHE A 63 1.02 10.12 4.88
C PHE A 63 0.55 8.91 5.71
N ALA A 64 1.19 8.63 6.85
CA ALA A 64 0.79 7.53 7.74
C ALA A 64 -0.65 7.67 8.26
N ALA A 65 -1.11 8.91 8.50
CA ALA A 65 -2.48 9.18 8.93
C ALA A 65 -3.51 9.02 7.79
N TRP A 66 -3.12 9.34 6.55
CA TRP A 66 -3.92 9.10 5.35
C TRP A 66 -4.03 7.61 5.05
N ALA A 67 -2.91 6.88 5.10
CA ALA A 67 -2.87 5.42 4.95
C ALA A 67 -3.55 4.66 6.11
N GLY A 68 -4.02 5.35 7.15
CA GLY A 68 -4.72 4.74 8.28
C GLY A 68 -3.86 3.91 9.24
N VAL A 69 -2.53 3.91 9.05
CA VAL A 69 -1.56 3.18 9.88
C VAL A 69 -1.05 3.99 11.08
N ALA A 70 -1.32 5.30 11.12
CA ALA A 70 -0.98 6.12 12.28
C ALA A 70 -1.82 5.73 13.51
N SER A 71 -1.15 5.52 14.66
CA SER A 71 -1.85 5.26 15.91
C SER A 71 -2.66 6.49 16.34
N GLY A 72 -3.97 6.35 16.55
CA GLY A 72 -4.81 7.44 17.04
C GLY A 72 -4.41 7.93 18.43
N ASN A 73 -4.42 9.25 18.63
CA ASN A 73 -4.14 9.88 19.93
C ASN A 73 -5.42 9.96 20.79
N ASN A 74 -6.09 8.83 21.00
CA ASN A 74 -7.30 8.74 21.82
C ASN A 74 -6.91 8.48 23.28
N GLU A 75 -6.43 9.51 23.96
CA GLU A 75 -6.02 9.45 25.36
C GLU A 75 -6.86 10.39 26.22
N SER A 76 -7.25 9.94 27.41
CA SER A 76 -7.95 10.77 28.40
C SER A 76 -7.40 10.44 29.78
N ALA A 77 -6.97 11.46 30.51
CA ALA A 77 -6.37 11.34 31.85
C ALA A 77 -5.28 10.24 31.94
N GLY A 78 -4.35 10.19 30.97
CA GLY A 78 -3.25 9.22 30.98
C GLY A 78 -3.60 7.83 30.41
N LYS A 79 -4.86 7.57 30.04
CA LYS A 79 -5.31 6.25 29.57
C LYS A 79 -5.56 6.24 28.08
N LYS A 80 -4.78 5.44 27.35
CA LYS A 80 -4.95 5.18 25.92
C LYS A 80 -6.21 4.33 25.69
N LYS A 81 -7.21 4.90 25.02
CA LYS A 81 -8.46 4.24 24.66
C LYS A 81 -8.34 3.61 23.28
N ARG A 82 -9.20 2.62 22.99
CA ARG A 82 -9.26 1.98 21.67
C ARG A 82 -9.56 3.05 20.62
N SER A 83 -8.66 3.21 19.66
CA SER A 83 -8.87 4.08 18.50
C SER A 83 -9.44 3.24 17.37
N LYS A 84 -10.49 3.73 16.70
CA LYS A 84 -10.96 3.12 15.46
C LYS A 84 -9.97 3.50 14.33
N CYS A 85 -9.75 2.61 13.38
CA CYS A 85 -9.09 3.00 12.13
C CYS A 85 -9.88 4.15 11.49
N ARG A 86 -9.17 5.10 10.88
CA ARG A 86 -9.81 6.17 10.10
C ARG A 86 -10.67 5.53 9.00
N HIS A 87 -11.82 6.13 8.72
CA HIS A 87 -12.56 5.77 7.51
C HIS A 87 -11.67 6.09 6.31
N GLY A 88 -11.49 5.12 5.42
CA GLY A 88 -10.81 5.34 4.14
C GLY A 88 -11.57 6.32 3.27
N ASN A 89 -11.04 6.64 2.09
CA ASN A 89 -11.70 7.53 1.15
C ASN A 89 -13.11 7.00 0.82
N PRO A 90 -14.20 7.77 1.03
CA PRO A 90 -15.55 7.34 0.69
C PRO A 90 -15.87 7.40 -0.81
N HIS A 91 -14.89 7.78 -1.64
CA HIS A 91 -14.99 7.90 -3.09
C HIS A 91 -14.11 6.85 -3.77
#